data_AF-A0A816SMA1-F1
#
_entry.id   AF-A0A816SMA1-F1
#
_cell.length_a   1.000
_cell.length_b   1.000
_cell.length_c   1.000
_cell.angle_alpha   90.00
_cell.angle_beta   90.00
_cell.angle_gamma   90.00
#
_symmetry.space_group_name_H-M   'P 1'
#
loop_
_entity.id
_entity.type
_entity.pdbx_description
1 polymer ?
#
loop_
_entity_poly.entity_id
_entity_poly.type
_entity_poly.pdbx_seq_one_letter_code
_entity_poly.pdbx_strand_id
1 'polypeptide(L)'
;MKKTIERYRKYTRDHETSSHNSEIYIQQLKQEASHLITKIELLEFQKRKLLGQELASCSLEELQEIDSQLQISLGKVRARKGKQLLEENVQLHQMVIHLYFRLIYLDILSIDQQEKFRVVDLNLEVQTDLYIGLPERHCK
;
A
#
# COMPACT_ATOMS: atom_id res chain seq x y z
N MET A 1 3.19 76.37 19.70
CA MET A 1 3.38 76.21 18.24
C MET A 1 4.45 75.18 17.87
N LYS A 2 5.69 75.28 18.38
CA LYS A 2 6.82 74.37 18.02
C LYS A 2 6.52 72.87 18.21
N LYS A 3 5.93 72.48 19.35
CA LYS A 3 5.54 71.08 19.64
C LYS A 3 4.55 70.48 18.64
N THR A 4 3.66 71.29 18.05
CA THR A 4 2.70 70.81 17.05
C THR A 4 3.38 70.55 15.71
N ILE A 5 4.31 71.43 15.31
CA ILE A 5 5.10 71.27 14.09
C ILE A 5 5.99 70.02 14.16
N GLU A 6 6.61 69.75 15.32
CA GLU A 6 7.39 68.53 15.54
C GLU A 6 6.56 67.25 15.43
N ARG A 7 5.33 67.25 15.96
CA ARG A 7 4.42 66.11 15.82
C ARG A 7 4.08 65.81 14.37
N TYR A 8 3.77 66.85 13.58
CA TYR A 8 3.52 66.67 12.14
C TYR A 8 4.76 66.12 11.43
N ARG A 9 5.94 66.72 11.63
CA ARG A 9 7.20 66.24 11.03
C ARG A 9 7.58 64.81 11.42
N LYS A 10 7.22 64.38 12.63
CA LYS A 10 7.43 62.99 13.06
C LYS A 10 6.47 62.06 12.33
N TYR A 11 5.18 62.40 12.29
CA TYR A 11 4.17 61.62 11.60
C TYR A 11 4.47 61.45 10.10
N THR A 12 4.91 62.50 9.40
CA THR A 12 5.29 62.39 7.98
C THR A 12 6.44 61.42 7.77
N ARG A 13 7.50 61.51 8.59
CA ARG A 13 8.65 60.61 8.51
C ARG A 13 8.27 59.16 8.83
N ASP A 14 7.44 58.95 9.84
CA ASP A 14 6.97 57.62 10.25
C ASP A 14 6.08 57.00 9.13
N HIS A 15 5.26 57.81 8.44
CA HIS A 15 4.47 57.35 7.31
C HIS A 15 5.32 57.05 6.06
N GLU A 16 6.28 57.91 5.73
CA GLU A 16 7.21 57.70 4.60
C GLU A 16 8.04 56.42 4.80
N THR A 17 8.55 56.20 6.01
CA THR A 17 9.30 54.98 6.34
C THR A 17 8.42 53.73 6.29
N SER A 18 7.17 53.79 6.78
CA SER A 18 6.23 52.67 6.65
C SER A 18 5.89 52.36 5.19
N SER A 19 5.68 53.37 4.36
CA SER A 19 5.42 53.21 2.92
C SER A 19 6.63 52.56 2.23
N HIS A 20 7.83 53.07 2.50
CA HIS A 20 9.06 52.54 1.93
C HIS A 20 9.32 51.08 2.35
N ASN A 21 9.08 50.73 3.61
CA ASN A 21 9.18 49.34 4.08
C ASN A 21 8.18 48.41 3.38
N SER A 22 6.96 48.88 3.11
CA SER A 22 5.96 48.11 2.36
C SER A 22 6.35 47.91 0.89
N GLU A 23 6.96 48.90 0.26
CA GLU A 23 7.49 48.80 -1.11
C GLU A 23 8.66 47.82 -1.20
N ILE A 24 9.59 47.87 -0.23
CA ILE A 24 10.70 46.91 -0.13
C ILE A 24 10.15 45.49 0.03
N TYR A 25 9.15 45.29 0.89
CA TYR A 25 8.53 43.98 1.08
C TYR A 25 7.88 43.45 -0.20
N ILE A 26 7.17 44.31 -0.95
CA ILE A 26 6.59 43.93 -2.25
C ILE A 26 7.68 43.59 -3.26
N GLN A 27 8.80 44.32 -3.29
CA GLN A 27 9.93 44.00 -4.16
C GLN A 27 10.57 42.66 -3.81
N GLN A 28 10.74 42.36 -2.51
CA GLN A 28 11.25 41.07 -2.04
C GLN A 28 10.34 39.92 -2.48
N LEU A 29 9.02 40.06 -2.32
CA LEU A 29 8.06 39.05 -2.79
C LEU A 29 8.11 38.85 -4.31
N LYS A 30 8.28 39.92 -5.08
CA LYS A 30 8.46 39.81 -6.55
C LYS A 30 9.73 39.06 -6.90
N GLN A 31 10.83 39.33 -6.21
CA GLN A 31 12.09 38.63 -6.41
C GLN A 31 11.97 37.15 -6.06
N GLU A 32 11.33 36.83 -4.93
CA GLU A 32 11.08 35.46 -4.49
C GLU A 32 10.19 34.71 -5.48
N ALA A 33 9.10 35.34 -5.95
CA ALA A 33 8.23 34.77 -6.98
C ALA A 33 8.99 34.50 -8.28
N SER A 34 9.83 35.44 -8.74
CA SER A 34 10.68 35.25 -9.91
C SER A 34 11.64 34.08 -9.73
N HIS A 35 12.24 33.94 -8.55
CA HIS A 35 13.14 32.83 -8.23
C HIS A 35 12.40 31.47 -8.19
N LEU A 36 11.17 31.44 -7.70
CA LEU A 36 10.35 30.22 -7.71
C LEU A 36 9.98 29.82 -9.14
N ILE A 37 9.65 30.77 -10.01
CA ILE A 37 9.34 30.51 -11.42
C ILE A 37 10.54 29.86 -12.12
N THR A 38 11.74 30.44 -11.99
CA THR A 38 12.95 29.87 -12.62
C THR A 38 13.28 28.47 -12.07
N LYS A 39 13.03 28.24 -10.77
CA LYS A 39 13.18 26.92 -10.17
C LYS A 39 12.20 25.90 -10.75
N ILE A 40 10.94 26.28 -10.96
CA ILE A 40 9.94 25.42 -11.60
C ILE A 40 10.35 25.08 -13.02
N GLU A 41 10.78 26.06 -13.81
CA GLU A 41 11.23 25.87 -15.19
C GLU A 41 12.41 24.90 -15.27
N LEU A 42 13.39 25.04 -14.37
CA LEU A 42 14.52 24.13 -14.28
C LEU A 42 14.08 22.69 -13.95
N LEU A 43 13.18 22.53 -12.98
CA LEU A 43 12.67 21.21 -12.58
C LEU A 43 11.89 20.54 -13.72
N GLU A 44 11.05 21.31 -14.43
CA GLU A 44 10.30 20.82 -15.58
C GLU A 44 11.23 20.44 -16.74
N PHE A 45 12.29 21.22 -16.98
CA PHE A 45 13.31 20.89 -17.96
C PHE A 45 14.04 19.58 -17.61
N GLN A 46 14.49 19.43 -16.36
CA GLN A 46 15.13 18.20 -15.89
C GLN A 46 14.19 17.00 -15.98
N LYS A 47 12.90 17.17 -15.64
CA LYS A 47 11.88 16.13 -15.81
C LYS A 47 11.76 15.69 -17.27
N ARG A 48 11.71 16.63 -18.21
CA ARG A 48 11.64 16.32 -19.65
C ARG A 48 12.86 15.53 -20.12
N LYS A 49 14.08 15.91 -19.70
CA LYS A 49 15.31 15.15 -19.97
C LYS A 49 15.23 13.71 -19.42
N LEU A 50 14.80 13.52 -18.17
CA LEU A 50 14.62 12.19 -17.58
C LEU A 50 13.56 11.34 -18.30
N LEU A 51 12.58 11.97 -18.95
CA LEU A 51 11.58 11.32 -19.80
C LEU A 51 12.08 11.05 -21.23
N GLY A 52 13.35 11.33 -21.53
CA GLY A 52 13.95 11.13 -22.84
C GLY A 52 13.61 12.20 -23.87
N GLN A 53 13.12 13.36 -23.44
CA GLN A 53 12.80 14.49 -24.31
C GLN A 53 13.98 15.47 -24.38
N GLU A 54 14.09 16.23 -25.49
CA GLU A 54 15.09 17.29 -25.68
C GLU A 54 16.55 16.84 -25.48
N LEU A 55 16.84 15.55 -25.70
CA LEU A 55 18.17 14.96 -25.52
C LEU A 55 19.21 15.42 -26.54
N ALA A 56 18.78 16.00 -27.66
CA ALA A 56 19.67 16.46 -28.73
C ALA A 56 20.64 17.56 -28.26
N SER A 57 20.30 18.30 -27.20
CA SER A 57 21.16 19.31 -26.60
C SER A 57 22.04 18.79 -25.46
N CYS A 58 21.92 17.52 -25.08
CA CYS A 58 22.68 16.95 -23.96
C CYS A 58 24.11 16.57 -24.39
N SER A 59 25.07 16.74 -23.49
CA SER A 59 26.41 16.16 -23.68
C SER A 59 26.41 14.65 -23.43
N LEU A 60 27.49 13.98 -23.81
CA LEU A 60 27.64 12.55 -23.55
C LEU A 60 27.63 12.25 -22.05
N GLU A 61 28.30 13.09 -21.25
CA GLU A 61 28.37 12.96 -19.80
C GLU A 61 26.99 13.13 -19.16
N GLU A 62 26.22 14.13 -19.59
CA GLU A 62 24.85 14.33 -19.11
C GLU A 62 23.96 13.12 -19.43
N LEU A 63 24.09 12.55 -20.63
CA LEU A 63 23.34 11.35 -21.02
C LEU A 63 23.71 10.14 -20.18
N GLN A 64 25.00 9.95 -19.86
CA GLN A 64 25.46 8.87 -18.99
C GLN A 64 24.94 9.02 -17.56
N GLU A 65 24.90 10.25 -17.04
CA GLU A 65 24.32 10.53 -15.72
C GLU A 65 22.83 10.21 -15.68
N ILE A 66 22.08 10.65 -16.70
CA ILE A 66 20.64 10.35 -16.84
C ILE A 66 20.40 8.83 -16.89
N ASP A 67 21.15 8.09 -17.72
CA ASP A 67 20.99 6.64 -17.81
C ASP A 67 21.30 5.95 -16.48
N SER A 68 22.41 6.29 -15.83
CA SER A 68 22.78 5.76 -14.51
C SER A 68 21.69 6.01 -13.47
N GLN A 69 21.16 7.24 -13.41
CA GLN A 69 20.07 7.60 -12.48
C GLN A 69 18.79 6.79 -12.77
N LEU A 70 18.44 6.60 -14.04
CA LEU A 70 17.28 5.81 -14.46
C LEU A 70 17.45 4.33 -14.13
N GLN A 71 18.62 3.74 -14.39
CA GLN A 71 18.91 2.34 -14.05
C GLN A 71 18.78 2.09 -12.54
N ILE A 72 19.38 2.95 -11.72
CA ILE A 72 19.34 2.82 -10.26
C ILE A 72 17.89 2.95 -9.74
N SER A 73 17.18 3.99 -10.18
CA SER A 73 15.80 4.24 -9.72
C SER A 73 14.83 3.14 -10.19
N LEU A 74 14.96 2.67 -11.43
CA LEU A 74 14.19 1.56 -11.96
C LEU A 74 14.46 0.26 -11.20
N GLY A 75 15.73 -0.02 -10.87
CA GLY A 75 16.12 -1.16 -10.04
C GLY A 75 15.41 -1.13 -8.68
N LYS A 76 15.41 0.02 -8.00
CA LYS A 76 14.70 0.22 -6.73
C LYS A 76 13.19 -0.01 -6.86
N VAL A 77 12.56 0.53 -7.91
CA VAL A 77 11.12 0.35 -8.16
C VAL A 77 10.78 -1.12 -8.41
N ARG A 78 11.57 -1.81 -9.26
CA ARG A 78 11.38 -3.24 -9.55
C ARG A 78 11.55 -4.10 -8.31
N ALA A 79 12.57 -3.85 -7.49
CA ALA A 79 12.79 -4.57 -6.24
C ALA A 79 11.61 -4.42 -5.27
N ARG A 80 11.10 -3.19 -5.10
CA ARG A 80 9.92 -2.93 -4.24
C ARG A 80 8.68 -3.65 -4.76
N LYS A 81 8.39 -3.54 -6.06
CA LYS A 81 7.23 -4.22 -6.67
C LYS A 81 7.35 -5.73 -6.59
N GLY A 82 8.53 -6.28 -6.86
CA GLY A 82 8.79 -7.71 -6.76
C GLY A 82 8.60 -8.24 -5.34
N LYS A 83 9.10 -7.51 -4.33
CA LYS A 83 8.88 -7.86 -2.92
C LYS A 83 7.39 -7.87 -2.57
N GLN A 84 6.64 -6.83 -2.94
CA GLN A 84 5.20 -6.75 -2.65
C GLN A 84 4.43 -7.90 -3.32
N LEU A 85 4.68 -8.17 -4.60
CA LEU A 85 4.03 -9.27 -5.32
C LEU A 85 4.37 -10.64 -4.73
N LEU A 86 5.61 -10.82 -4.26
CA LEU A 86 6.01 -12.05 -3.59
C LEU A 86 5.25 -12.23 -2.26
N GLU A 87 5.15 -11.18 -1.45
CA GLU A 87 4.39 -11.19 -0.20
C GLU A 87 2.92 -11.54 -0.43
N GLU A 88 2.27 -10.91 -1.42
CA GLU A 88 0.88 -11.21 -1.80
C GLU A 88 0.73 -12.66 -2.28
N ASN A 89 1.64 -13.17 -3.10
CA ASN A 89 1.62 -14.57 -3.57
C ASN A 89 1.76 -15.57 -2.43
N VAL A 90 2.65 -15.29 -1.45
CA VAL A 90 2.85 -16.15 -0.28
C VAL A 90 1.58 -16.17 0.58
N GLN A 91 0.96 -15.01 0.82
CA GLN A 91 -0.29 -14.93 1.58
C GLN A 91 -1.42 -15.72 0.91
N LEU A 92 -1.58 -15.57 -0.41
CA LEU A 92 -2.57 -16.33 -1.17
C LEU A 92 -2.32 -17.84 -1.11
N HIS A 93 -1.06 -18.28 -1.27
CA HIS A 93 -0.71 -19.69 -1.13
C HIS A 93 -1.01 -20.23 0.26
N GLN A 94 -0.69 -19.49 1.32
CA GLN A 94 -1.01 -19.88 2.69
C GLN A 94 -2.52 -20.01 2.90
N MET A 95 -3.31 -19.07 2.37
CA MET A 95 -4.76 -19.12 2.46
C MET A 95 -5.34 -20.34 1.74
N VAL A 96 -4.84 -20.64 0.54
CA VAL A 96 -5.21 -21.83 -0.23
C VAL A 96 -4.90 -23.10 0.56
N ILE A 97 -3.68 -23.23 1.09
CA ILE A 97 -3.26 -24.37 1.91
C ILE A 97 -4.19 -24.53 3.12
N HIS A 98 -4.47 -23.43 3.83
CA HIS A 98 -5.35 -23.45 5.00
C HIS A 98 -6.78 -23.91 4.63
N LEU A 99 -7.32 -23.46 3.50
CA LEU A 99 -8.63 -23.89 3.01
C LEU A 99 -8.64 -25.37 2.63
N TYR A 100 -7.59 -25.87 1.97
CA TYR A 100 -7.45 -27.30 1.67
C TYR A 100 -7.41 -28.15 2.93
N PHE A 101 -6.62 -27.77 3.94
CA PHE A 101 -6.58 -28.47 5.23
C PHE A 101 -7.94 -28.47 5.92
N ARG A 102 -8.64 -27.32 5.91
CA ARG A 102 -9.99 -27.22 6.48
C ARG A 102 -10.99 -28.14 5.78
N LEU A 103 -10.94 -28.21 4.45
CA LEU A 103 -11.81 -29.09 3.67
C LEU A 103 -11.59 -30.56 4.06
N ILE A 104 -10.34 -31.02 4.03
CA ILE A 104 -9.96 -32.40 4.40
C ILE A 104 -10.41 -32.73 5.82
N TYR A 105 -10.21 -31.82 6.77
CA TYR A 105 -10.62 -32.03 8.16
C TYR A 105 -12.15 -32.19 8.30
N LEU A 106 -12.93 -31.38 7.58
CA LEU A 106 -14.39 -31.49 7.56
C LEU A 106 -14.87 -32.79 6.91
N ASP A 107 -14.21 -33.24 5.83
CA ASP A 107 -14.53 -34.52 5.18
C ASP A 107 -14.29 -35.69 6.14
N ILE A 108 -13.17 -35.71 6.87
CA ILE A 108 -12.87 -36.75 7.87
C ILE A 108 -13.90 -36.76 9.00
N LEU A 109 -14.28 -35.59 9.53
CA LEU A 109 -15.32 -35.49 10.56
C LEU A 109 -16.69 -35.99 10.07
N SER A 110 -17.01 -35.73 8.80
CA SER A 110 -18.27 -36.18 8.19
C SER A 110 -18.30 -37.71 8.06
N ILE A 111 -17.18 -38.33 7.71
CA ILE A 111 -17.03 -39.80 7.65
C ILE A 111 -17.24 -40.42 9.05
N ASP A 112 -16.61 -39.88 10.08
CA ASP A 112 -16.73 -40.39 11.46
C ASP A 112 -18.18 -40.31 12.00
N GLN A 113 -18.92 -39.25 11.66
CA GLN A 113 -20.34 -39.16 12.02
C GLN A 113 -21.20 -40.17 11.26
N GLN A 114 -20.92 -40.41 9.97
CA GLN A 114 -21.70 -41.35 9.16
C GLN A 114 -21.42 -42.81 9.55
N GLU A 115 -20.18 -43.15 9.93
CA GLU A 115 -19.86 -44.45 10.51
C GLU A 115 -20.56 -44.66 11.85
N LYS A 116 -20.55 -43.67 12.73
CA LYS A 116 -21.30 -43.73 14.01
C LYS A 116 -22.81 -43.92 13.79
N PHE A 117 -23.40 -43.20 12.84
CA PHE A 117 -24.82 -43.37 12.52
C PHE A 117 -25.14 -44.75 11.94
N ARG A 118 -24.31 -45.27 11.02
CA ARG A 118 -24.48 -46.64 10.48
C ARG A 118 -24.34 -47.72 11.55
N VAL A 119 -23.38 -47.58 12.48
CA VAL A 119 -23.22 -48.51 13.60
C VAL A 119 -24.46 -48.49 14.50
N VAL A 120 -25.05 -47.31 14.75
CA VAL A 120 -26.32 -47.22 15.50
C VAL A 120 -27.48 -47.90 14.77
N ASP A 121 -27.61 -47.71 13.45
CA ASP A 121 -28.68 -48.34 12.63
C ASP A 121 -28.54 -49.87 12.57
N LEU A 122 -27.31 -50.40 12.40
CA LEU A 122 -27.03 -51.84 12.36
C LEU A 122 -27.25 -52.52 13.72
N ASN A 123 -27.08 -51.78 14.82
CA ASN A 123 -27.30 -52.28 16.18
C ASN A 123 -28.75 -52.19 16.65
N LEU A 124 -29.67 -51.65 15.81
CA LEU A 124 -31.10 -51.69 16.08
C LEU A 124 -31.65 -53.09 15.73
N GLU A 125 -31.28 -54.08 16.54
CA GLU A 125 -31.71 -55.47 16.41
C GLU A 125 -33.23 -55.54 16.64
N VAL A 126 -33.99 -55.76 15.56
CA VAL A 126 -35.43 -56.05 15.66
C VAL A 126 -35.55 -57.43 16.29
N GLN A 127 -35.98 -57.46 17.55
CA GLN A 127 -36.18 -58.68 18.32
C GLN A 127 -37.15 -59.61 17.58
N THR A 128 -36.63 -60.63 16.91
CA THR A 128 -37.43 -61.73 16.36
C THR A 128 -37.39 -62.89 17.32
N ASP A 129 -38.55 -63.25 17.88
CA ASP A 129 -38.74 -64.35 18.83
C ASP A 129 -38.60 -65.75 18.16
N LEU A 130 -37.48 -66.04 17.52
CA LEU A 130 -37.21 -67.36 16.96
C LEU A 130 -36.40 -68.21 17.95
N TYR A 131 -37.12 -68.93 18.82
CA TYR A 131 -36.53 -69.86 19.78
C TYR A 131 -36.25 -71.22 19.11
N ILE A 132 -35.00 -71.47 18.72
CA ILE A 132 -34.55 -72.79 18.24
C ILE A 132 -33.98 -73.57 19.42
N GLY A 133 -34.84 -74.30 20.13
CA GLY A 133 -34.43 -75.25 21.18
C GLY A 133 -33.86 -76.55 20.60
N LEU A 134 -32.84 -77.12 21.26
CA LEU A 134 -32.26 -78.43 20.93
C LEU A 134 -33.30 -79.55 21.08
N PRO A 135 -33.36 -80.55 20.16
CA PRO A 135 -34.40 -81.57 20.18
C PRO A 135 -34.19 -82.58 21.32
N GLU A 136 -35.24 -82.81 22.12
CA GLU A 136 -35.25 -83.76 23.23
C GLU A 136 -35.10 -85.20 22.73
N ARG A 137 -34.03 -85.88 23.14
CA ARG A 137 -33.86 -87.31 22.91
C ARG A 137 -34.60 -88.09 23.98
N HIS A 138 -35.73 -88.68 23.61
CA HIS A 138 -36.41 -89.69 24.40
C HIS A 138 -35.78 -91.06 24.11
N CYS A 139 -35.13 -91.67 25.09
CA CYS A 139 -34.84 -93.11 25.08
C CYS A 139 -35.36 -93.74 26.38
N LYS A 140 -36.13 -94.82 26.20
CA LYS A 140 -36.73 -95.67 27.23
C LYS A 140 -35.69 -96.41 28.06
#